data_AF-A0A397ILW4-F1
#
_entry.id   AF-A0A397ILW4-F1
#
_cell.length_a   1.000
_cell.length_b   1.000
_cell.length_c   1.000
_cell.angle_alpha   90.00
_cell.angle_beta   90.00
_cell.angle_gamma   90.00
#
_symmetry.space_group_name_H-M   'P 1'
#
loop_
_entity.id
_entity.type
_entity.pdbx_description
1 polymer ?
#
loop_
_entity_poly.entity_id
_entity_poly.type
_entity_poly.pdbx_seq_one_letter_code
_entity_poly.pdbx_strand_id
1 'polypeptide(L)'
;MTTEFFKKLSSDFTQILDDSEDYDVIVEVGEEQLYLIHSIILRNRSPYFQKNLPILARDEFRIRKIKKTHIPVKVFDIIIRYIYGGTISLENLDPSLIYDLMVAGDEFCLDEFINYLESYLLDINIEWLYKNFDLIYHTCFKYETFQKLQKFCTDTVAKNPEIIFNTKEFTSIDENALVELIKRDDLRLEEGKIWDQMIKWGIGQNPELHDDPVKWKEEDYLSLEITLQNCLPLIRYFQVSGDDFFDKIRPYKKLLSPSLWDDLIKHFIVPDRPINNNLLLPRFSTVITETQVALISSWIDRKKKKNNDDNDNNDDDEFYNVSNNPYEFSLIFRASRDGFSTKAFYDQCNGKDNTIIVLKVKDTKEILGGYNPLAWHKIGGYQNTNDSFIFSLNDEDPQKSKLSRIQSSNSTSAMYYDGTGPQFGESDLMLKNNNEFGFKAFCKKRCYEFPIRETTDISYVEDYEVFQIICNVNKKTSGNESKNEKMNDIKMSNEKMNDVKMSNENVKTNNENVKINNENVKTKNVKTKNVKTKNVKTSGNESKNEKMNDIKMSNEKMNDVKMSNENVKTNNENVKINNENVKTKNVKTKNVKTKNVKVVEKKNNNYYSEKYS
;
A
#
# COMPACT_ATOMS: atom_id res chain seq x y z
N MET A 1 21.28 -33.08 -14.55
CA MET A 1 21.55 -32.46 -13.24
C MET A 1 22.66 -31.45 -13.47
N THR A 2 22.37 -30.16 -13.35
CA THR A 2 23.33 -29.09 -13.63
C THR A 2 23.96 -28.67 -12.30
N THR A 3 25.28 -28.61 -12.23
CA THR A 3 26.01 -28.09 -11.06
C THR A 3 26.61 -26.75 -11.43
N GLU A 4 26.35 -25.72 -10.63
CA GLU A 4 26.74 -24.34 -10.90
C GLU A 4 27.95 -23.94 -10.05
N PHE A 5 28.97 -23.35 -10.69
CA PHE A 5 30.22 -22.93 -10.04
C PHE A 5 30.40 -21.40 -10.04
N PHE A 6 29.30 -20.65 -9.95
CA PHE A 6 29.29 -19.19 -10.12
C PHE A 6 30.11 -18.42 -9.08
N LYS A 7 30.26 -18.95 -7.87
CA LYS A 7 31.08 -18.30 -6.82
C LYS A 7 32.56 -18.18 -7.22
N LYS A 8 33.12 -19.25 -7.78
CA LYS A 8 34.53 -19.24 -8.21
C LYS A 8 34.69 -18.32 -9.42
N LEU A 9 33.79 -18.43 -10.40
CA LEU A 9 33.75 -17.55 -11.57
C LEU A 9 33.69 -16.05 -11.18
N SER A 10 32.83 -15.70 -10.23
CA SER A 10 32.69 -14.34 -9.68
C SER A 10 33.98 -13.84 -9.03
N SER A 11 34.62 -14.67 -8.19
CA SER A 11 35.92 -14.34 -7.60
C SER A 11 37.00 -14.17 -8.66
N ASP A 12 37.02 -15.02 -9.70
CA ASP A 12 38.02 -14.96 -10.77
C ASP A 12 37.90 -13.64 -11.54
N PHE A 13 36.67 -13.16 -11.81
CA PHE A 13 36.48 -11.83 -12.40
C PHE A 13 36.90 -10.70 -11.48
N THR A 14 36.62 -10.79 -10.18
CA THR A 14 37.04 -9.74 -9.23
C THR A 14 38.56 -9.70 -9.11
N GLN A 15 39.25 -10.84 -9.22
CA GLN A 15 40.71 -10.88 -9.25
C GLN A 15 41.28 -10.18 -10.50
N ILE A 16 40.64 -10.34 -11.67
CA ILE A 16 41.02 -9.62 -12.89
C ILE A 16 40.96 -8.10 -12.70
N LEU A 17 40.00 -7.59 -11.93
CA LEU A 17 39.94 -6.16 -11.59
C LEU A 17 41.16 -5.71 -10.77
N ASP A 18 41.61 -6.54 -9.82
CA ASP A 18 42.76 -6.22 -8.96
C ASP A 18 44.09 -6.29 -9.73
N ASP A 19 44.25 -7.29 -10.60
CA ASP A 19 45.48 -7.50 -11.38
C ASP A 19 45.68 -6.44 -12.49
N SER A 20 44.59 -5.84 -12.98
CA SER A 20 44.59 -4.76 -13.98
C SER A 20 45.28 -5.10 -15.32
N GLU A 21 45.55 -6.37 -15.61
CA GLU A 21 46.11 -6.82 -16.89
C GLU A 21 45.10 -6.65 -18.03
N ASP A 22 45.54 -6.33 -19.25
CA ASP A 22 44.69 -6.19 -20.44
C ASP A 22 43.54 -5.15 -20.34
N TYR A 23 43.66 -4.18 -19.45
CA TYR A 23 42.71 -3.08 -19.36
C TYR A 23 42.65 -2.26 -20.67
N ASP A 24 41.44 -1.80 -21.02
CA ASP A 24 41.20 -0.97 -22.20
C ASP A 24 40.34 0.28 -21.88
N VAL A 25 40.04 0.49 -20.59
CA VAL A 25 39.34 1.65 -20.05
C VAL A 25 40.04 2.16 -18.80
N ILE A 26 40.21 3.47 -18.69
CA ILE A 26 40.61 4.16 -17.46
C ILE A 26 39.43 5.00 -16.98
N VAL A 27 39.04 4.82 -15.72
CA VAL A 27 38.05 5.68 -15.06
C VAL A 27 38.72 6.48 -13.97
N GLU A 28 38.63 7.80 -14.05
CA GLU A 28 39.08 8.76 -13.04
C GLU A 28 37.92 9.11 -12.11
N VAL A 29 38.09 8.88 -10.81
CA VAL A 29 37.05 8.99 -9.78
C VAL A 29 37.54 9.87 -8.63
N GLY A 30 36.67 10.71 -8.08
CA GLY A 30 37.01 11.62 -6.98
C GLY A 30 38.19 12.54 -7.30
N GLU A 31 39.09 12.72 -6.32
CA GLU A 31 40.32 13.51 -6.41
C GLU A 31 41.43 12.75 -7.18
N GLU A 32 41.16 12.38 -8.43
CA GLU A 32 42.11 11.75 -9.37
C GLU A 32 42.45 10.26 -9.13
N GLN A 33 41.63 9.50 -8.39
CA GLN A 33 41.84 8.05 -8.29
C GLN A 33 41.57 7.37 -9.64
N LEU A 34 42.57 6.69 -10.19
CA LEU A 34 42.46 5.95 -11.44
C LEU A 34 42.11 4.49 -11.21
N TYR A 35 41.16 4.00 -12.01
CA TYR A 35 40.77 2.60 -12.09
C TYR A 35 41.06 2.08 -13.49
N LEU A 36 41.79 0.96 -13.58
CA LEU A 36 42.11 0.27 -14.83
C LEU A 36 41.10 -0.87 -15.03
N ILE A 37 40.29 -0.80 -16.08
CA ILE A 37 39.05 -1.59 -16.20
C ILE A 37 38.86 -2.15 -17.62
N HIS A 38 38.09 -3.24 -17.72
CA HIS A 38 37.79 -3.98 -18.94
C HIS A 38 36.42 -3.61 -19.52
N SER A 39 36.41 -3.04 -20.72
CA SER A 39 35.21 -2.62 -21.43
C SER A 39 34.24 -3.78 -21.67
N ILE A 40 34.76 -5.00 -21.87
CA ILE A 40 33.92 -6.18 -22.13
C ILE A 40 33.04 -6.52 -20.92
N ILE A 41 33.57 -6.41 -19.70
CA ILE A 41 32.81 -6.69 -18.47
C ILE A 41 31.80 -5.55 -18.25
N LEU A 42 32.27 -4.30 -18.30
CA LEU A 42 31.42 -3.11 -18.12
C LEU A 42 30.20 -3.13 -19.05
N ARG A 43 30.40 -3.37 -20.36
CA ARG A 43 29.32 -3.35 -21.36
C ARG A 43 28.29 -4.47 -21.21
N ASN A 44 28.67 -5.60 -20.59
CA ASN A 44 27.75 -6.72 -20.37
C ASN A 44 26.97 -6.59 -19.06
N ARG A 45 27.48 -5.82 -18.10
CA ARG A 45 26.94 -5.71 -16.74
C ARG A 45 26.25 -4.37 -16.46
N SER A 46 26.46 -3.37 -17.31
CA SER A 46 25.87 -2.04 -17.17
C SER A 46 25.39 -1.51 -18.53
N PRO A 47 24.08 -1.25 -18.68
CA PRO A 47 23.52 -0.59 -19.87
C PRO A 47 24.16 0.78 -20.15
N TYR A 48 24.50 1.54 -19.11
CA TYR A 48 25.23 2.80 -19.24
C TYR A 48 26.53 2.61 -20.02
N PHE A 49 27.37 1.67 -19.58
CA PHE A 49 28.65 1.42 -20.25
C PHE A 49 28.45 0.78 -21.62
N GLN A 50 27.43 -0.08 -21.80
CA GLN A 50 27.08 -0.66 -23.10
C GLN A 50 26.84 0.41 -24.16
N LYS A 51 26.11 1.47 -23.80
CA LYS A 51 25.73 2.58 -24.67
C LYS A 51 26.85 3.61 -24.83
N ASN A 52 27.50 4.02 -23.73
CA ASN A 52 28.40 5.16 -23.71
C ASN A 52 29.84 4.81 -24.08
N LEU A 53 30.34 3.62 -23.71
CA LEU A 53 31.72 3.26 -24.00
C LEU A 53 32.05 3.31 -25.49
N PRO A 54 31.27 2.71 -26.41
CA PRO A 54 31.63 2.66 -27.84
C PRO A 54 31.85 4.04 -28.49
N ILE A 55 31.19 5.07 -27.98
CA ILE A 55 31.16 6.44 -28.54
C ILE A 55 32.44 7.21 -28.19
N LEU A 56 33.12 6.87 -27.10
CA LEU A 56 34.32 7.58 -26.65
C LEU A 56 35.48 7.44 -27.64
N ALA A 57 36.28 8.49 -27.79
CA ALA A 57 37.53 8.38 -28.54
C ALA A 57 38.51 7.43 -27.81
N ARG A 58 39.32 6.73 -28.60
CA ARG A 58 40.47 5.98 -28.09
C ARG A 58 41.72 6.83 -28.22
N ASP A 59 42.62 6.72 -27.25
CA ASP A 59 43.95 7.32 -27.37
C ASP A 59 44.88 6.48 -28.27
N GLU A 60 46.15 6.90 -28.36
CA GLU A 60 47.19 6.25 -29.16
C GLU A 60 47.45 4.79 -28.74
N PHE A 61 47.14 4.44 -27.49
CA PHE A 61 47.26 3.09 -26.93
C PHE A 61 45.95 2.29 -27.00
N ARG A 62 44.94 2.81 -27.72
CA ARG A 62 43.58 2.25 -27.84
C ARG A 62 42.75 2.26 -26.55
N ILE A 63 43.18 3.03 -25.54
CA ILE A 63 42.52 3.13 -24.23
C ILE A 63 41.41 4.19 -24.29
N ARG A 64 40.27 3.91 -23.64
CA ARG A 64 39.20 4.89 -23.43
C ARG A 64 39.32 5.51 -22.04
N LYS A 65 39.13 6.83 -21.92
CA LYS A 65 39.19 7.53 -20.62
C LYS A 65 37.82 8.10 -20.26
N ILE A 66 37.38 7.89 -19.02
CA ILE A 66 36.12 8.39 -18.46
C ILE A 66 36.42 9.15 -17.17
N LYS A 67 35.72 10.25 -16.94
CA LYS A 67 35.78 10.99 -15.67
C LYS A 67 34.45 10.88 -14.93
N LYS A 68 34.53 10.54 -13.64
CA LYS A 68 33.43 10.42 -12.66
C LYS A 68 33.86 11.06 -11.34
N THR A 69 34.32 12.30 -11.42
CA THR A 69 34.91 13.04 -10.29
C THR A 69 33.90 13.35 -9.19
N HIS A 70 32.60 13.37 -9.50
CA HIS A 70 31.53 13.58 -8.51
C HIS A 70 31.19 12.32 -7.70
N ILE A 71 31.64 11.13 -8.11
CA ILE A 71 31.38 9.89 -7.38
C ILE A 71 32.48 9.68 -6.33
N PRO A 72 32.14 9.48 -5.04
CA PRO A 72 33.14 9.16 -4.02
C PRO A 72 33.88 7.86 -4.33
N VAL A 73 35.19 7.82 -4.07
CA VAL A 73 36.05 6.65 -4.33
C VAL A 73 35.48 5.38 -3.70
N LYS A 74 35.00 5.46 -2.45
CA LYS A 74 34.42 4.32 -1.73
C LYS A 74 33.12 3.78 -2.38
N VAL A 75 32.31 4.68 -2.93
CA VAL A 75 31.07 4.30 -3.65
C VAL A 75 31.42 3.57 -4.94
N PHE A 76 32.37 4.11 -5.70
CA PHE A 76 32.80 3.50 -6.95
C PHE A 76 33.49 2.14 -6.74
N ASP A 77 34.32 1.99 -5.69
CA ASP A 77 34.96 0.71 -5.34
C ASP A 77 33.92 -0.41 -5.15
N ILE A 78 32.85 -0.13 -4.41
CA ILE A 78 31.78 -1.11 -4.20
C ILE A 78 31.03 -1.40 -5.51
N ILE A 79 30.70 -0.37 -6.29
CA ILE A 79 30.00 -0.52 -7.57
C ILE A 79 30.81 -1.35 -8.56
N ILE A 80 32.10 -1.05 -8.72
CA ILE A 80 32.93 -1.74 -9.70
C ILE A 80 33.13 -3.20 -9.31
N ARG A 81 33.28 -3.50 -8.02
CA ARG A 81 33.34 -4.88 -7.52
C ARG A 81 32.01 -5.61 -7.70
N TYR A 82 30.87 -4.93 -7.54
CA TYR A 82 29.57 -5.50 -7.88
C TYR A 82 29.44 -5.78 -9.38
N ILE A 83 29.92 -4.89 -10.25
CA ILE A 83 29.87 -5.08 -11.71
C ILE A 83 30.64 -6.35 -12.10
N TYR A 84 31.83 -6.56 -11.54
CA TYR A 84 32.70 -7.71 -11.84
C TYR A 84 32.25 -9.00 -11.16
N GLY A 85 32.02 -8.95 -9.85
CA GLY A 85 31.75 -10.12 -9.02
C GLY A 85 30.26 -10.44 -8.85
N GLY A 86 29.36 -9.48 -9.06
CA GLY A 86 27.93 -9.67 -8.76
C GLY A 86 27.64 -9.82 -7.26
N THR A 87 28.54 -9.36 -6.40
CA THR A 87 28.42 -9.48 -4.94
C THR A 87 28.60 -8.13 -4.27
N ILE A 88 27.85 -7.91 -3.18
CA ILE A 88 28.02 -6.76 -2.28
C ILE A 88 27.95 -7.26 -0.83
N SER A 89 28.80 -6.70 0.04
CA SER A 89 28.67 -6.86 1.49
C SER A 89 28.10 -5.59 2.07
N LEU A 90 26.95 -5.68 2.72
CA LEU A 90 26.30 -4.57 3.43
C LEU A 90 26.63 -4.54 4.92
N GLU A 91 27.44 -5.50 5.41
CA GLU A 91 27.83 -5.57 6.81
C GLU A 91 28.59 -4.29 7.21
N ASN A 92 28.09 -3.60 8.24
CA ASN A 92 28.67 -2.36 8.78
C ASN A 92 28.73 -1.18 7.81
N LEU A 93 27.99 -1.21 6.69
CA LEU A 93 27.84 0.00 5.86
C LEU A 93 26.87 0.97 6.53
N ASP A 94 27.24 2.25 6.52
CA ASP A 94 26.34 3.32 6.95
C ASP A 94 25.19 3.46 5.95
N PRO A 95 23.93 3.62 6.40
CA PRO A 95 22.79 3.78 5.50
C PRO A 95 22.93 4.94 4.51
N SER A 96 23.63 6.02 4.86
CA SER A 96 23.90 7.12 3.91
C SER A 96 24.74 6.64 2.73
N LEU A 97 25.76 5.81 2.98
CA LEU A 97 26.57 5.22 1.91
C LEU A 97 25.75 4.24 1.06
N ILE A 98 24.80 3.53 1.65
CA ILE A 98 23.87 2.66 0.90
C ILE A 98 23.01 3.52 -0.05
N TYR A 99 22.51 4.67 0.42
CA TYR A 99 21.80 5.61 -0.42
C TYR A 99 22.68 6.18 -1.55
N ASP A 100 23.91 6.57 -1.25
CA ASP A 100 24.87 7.05 -2.25
C ASP A 100 25.20 5.97 -3.31
N LEU A 101 25.27 4.70 -2.89
CA LEU A 101 25.43 3.56 -3.81
C LEU A 101 24.25 3.42 -4.77
N MET A 102 23.03 3.67 -4.30
CA MET A 102 21.84 3.66 -5.16
C MET A 102 21.87 4.80 -6.17
N VAL A 103 22.24 6.01 -5.73
CA VAL A 103 22.36 7.19 -6.60
C VAL A 103 23.38 6.95 -7.72
N ALA A 104 24.57 6.45 -7.37
CA ALA A 104 25.58 6.10 -8.37
C ALA A 104 25.16 4.87 -9.19
N GLY A 105 24.43 3.93 -8.61
CA GLY A 105 23.86 2.77 -9.31
C GLY A 105 22.90 3.16 -10.42
N ASP A 106 22.08 4.19 -10.21
CA ASP A 106 21.16 4.74 -11.22
C ASP A 106 21.92 5.32 -12.42
N GLU A 107 23.00 6.07 -12.15
CA GLU A 107 23.88 6.61 -13.20
C GLU A 107 24.49 5.51 -14.08
N PHE A 108 24.77 4.34 -13.50
CA PHE A 108 25.27 3.17 -14.22
C PHE A 108 24.17 2.21 -14.72
N CYS A 109 22.89 2.57 -14.53
CA CYS A 109 21.70 1.79 -14.87
C CYS A 109 21.72 0.37 -14.26
N LEU A 110 21.99 0.26 -12.96
CA LEU A 110 22.10 -1.00 -12.22
C LEU A 110 20.81 -1.34 -11.47
N ASP A 111 19.68 -1.48 -12.17
CA ASP A 111 18.35 -1.59 -11.57
C ASP A 111 18.20 -2.76 -10.56
N GLU A 112 18.81 -3.92 -10.84
CA GLU A 112 18.81 -5.08 -9.93
C GLU A 112 19.50 -4.74 -8.59
N PHE A 113 20.61 -4.00 -8.67
CA PHE A 113 21.38 -3.56 -7.51
C PHE A 113 20.58 -2.57 -6.67
N ILE A 114 19.99 -1.55 -7.31
CA ILE A 114 19.18 -0.52 -6.66
C ILE A 114 17.98 -1.16 -5.95
N ASN A 115 17.26 -2.06 -6.63
CA ASN A 115 16.08 -2.72 -6.08
C ASN A 115 16.41 -3.56 -4.83
N TYR A 116 17.59 -4.18 -4.78
CA TYR A 116 18.08 -4.88 -3.60
C TYR A 116 18.38 -3.92 -2.45
N LEU A 117 19.10 -2.83 -2.72
CA LEU A 117 19.45 -1.82 -1.71
C LEU A 117 18.23 -1.07 -1.15
N GLU A 118 17.25 -0.74 -2.01
CA GLU A 118 15.97 -0.17 -1.56
C GLU A 118 15.28 -1.04 -0.53
N SER A 119 15.18 -2.35 -0.82
CA SER A 119 14.54 -3.31 0.07
C SER A 119 15.29 -3.40 1.40
N TYR A 120 16.62 -3.43 1.33
CA TYR A 120 17.46 -3.47 2.53
C TYR A 120 17.27 -2.23 3.41
N LEU A 121 17.23 -1.02 2.82
CA LEU A 121 16.99 0.21 3.58
C LEU A 121 15.63 0.20 4.27
N LEU A 122 14.59 -0.27 3.58
CA LEU A 122 13.22 -0.33 4.11
C LEU A 122 13.07 -1.40 5.20
N ASP A 123 13.73 -2.55 5.05
CA ASP A 123 13.60 -3.68 5.98
C ASP A 123 14.50 -3.53 7.22
N ILE A 124 15.70 -2.97 7.07
CA ILE A 124 16.75 -2.97 8.11
C ILE A 124 17.04 -1.57 8.64
N ASN A 125 16.90 -0.53 7.82
CA ASN A 125 17.32 0.84 8.16
C ASN A 125 16.18 1.86 8.14
N ILE A 126 14.94 1.41 8.42
CA ILE A 126 13.76 2.28 8.40
C ILE A 126 13.84 3.45 9.39
N GLU A 127 14.48 3.26 10.54
CA GLU A 127 14.71 4.35 11.52
C GLU A 127 15.59 5.47 10.94
N TRP A 128 16.59 5.11 10.15
CA TRP A 128 17.44 6.09 9.47
C TRP A 128 16.64 6.84 8.38
N LEU A 129 15.75 6.14 7.66
CA LEU A 129 14.86 6.79 6.68
C LEU A 129 13.95 7.82 7.35
N TYR A 130 13.35 7.48 8.51
CA TYR A 130 12.55 8.45 9.25
C TYR A 130 13.37 9.64 9.76
N LYS A 131 14.60 9.39 10.25
CA LYS A 131 15.48 10.47 10.74
C LYS A 131 15.93 11.41 9.62
N ASN A 132 16.06 10.91 8.39
CA ASN A 132 16.51 11.67 7.23
C ASN A 132 15.39 11.91 6.20
N PHE A 133 14.13 11.89 6.66
CA PHE A 133 12.97 11.85 5.77
C PHE A 133 12.94 13.01 4.77
N ASP A 134 13.26 14.23 5.23
CA ASP A 134 13.30 15.44 4.41
C ASP A 134 14.28 15.29 3.22
N LEU A 135 15.53 14.94 3.51
CA LEU A 135 16.55 14.67 2.50
C LEU A 135 16.09 13.61 1.48
N ILE A 136 15.54 12.50 1.98
CA ILE A 136 15.09 11.40 1.12
C ILE A 136 13.92 11.84 0.24
N TYR A 137 12.92 12.52 0.82
CA TYR A 137 11.77 13.03 0.07
C TYR A 137 12.21 14.01 -1.04
N HIS A 138 13.15 14.90 -0.76
CA HIS A 138 13.66 15.87 -1.73
C HIS A 138 14.52 15.27 -2.84
N THR A 139 15.02 14.05 -2.68
CA THR A 139 16.00 13.45 -3.60
C THR A 139 15.49 12.21 -4.33
N CYS A 140 14.65 11.37 -3.72
CA CYS A 140 14.27 10.08 -4.31
C CYS A 140 13.40 10.20 -5.58
N PHE A 141 12.63 11.29 -5.72
CA PHE A 141 11.78 11.50 -6.90
C PHE A 141 12.55 11.91 -8.16
N LYS A 142 13.84 12.21 -8.03
CA LYS A 142 14.73 12.46 -9.18
C LYS A 142 15.11 11.17 -9.92
N TYR A 143 14.88 10.00 -9.29
CA TYR A 143 15.32 8.70 -9.76
C TYR A 143 14.12 7.78 -10.00
N GLU A 144 13.79 7.46 -11.25
CA GLU A 144 12.67 6.57 -11.59
C GLU A 144 12.82 5.15 -11.03
N THR A 145 14.05 4.73 -10.74
CA THR A 145 14.38 3.43 -10.17
C THR A 145 14.03 3.32 -8.68
N PHE A 146 13.80 4.44 -7.97
CA PHE A 146 13.59 4.48 -6.51
C PHE A 146 12.11 4.32 -6.13
N GLN A 147 11.42 3.38 -6.78
CA GLN A 147 9.96 3.26 -6.69
C GLN A 147 9.49 2.88 -5.28
N LYS A 148 10.23 2.04 -4.56
CA LYS A 148 9.83 1.62 -3.21
C LYS A 148 10.01 2.75 -2.20
N LEU A 149 11.10 3.51 -2.32
CA LEU A 149 11.33 4.70 -1.50
C LEU A 149 10.32 5.81 -1.78
N GLN A 150 10.01 6.10 -3.04
CA GLN A 150 8.98 7.07 -3.41
C GLN A 150 7.62 6.67 -2.83
N LYS A 151 7.26 5.38 -2.90
CA LYS A 151 6.05 4.85 -2.27
C LYS A 151 6.07 5.04 -0.74
N PHE A 152 7.15 4.66 -0.08
CA PHE A 152 7.32 4.87 1.37
C PHE A 152 7.15 6.35 1.75
N CYS A 153 7.77 7.25 0.99
CA CYS A 153 7.69 8.69 1.18
C CYS A 153 6.26 9.19 1.04
N THR A 154 5.62 8.93 -0.09
CA THR A 154 4.23 9.36 -0.33
C THR A 154 3.23 8.76 0.66
N ASP A 155 3.39 7.48 1.04
CA ASP A 155 2.54 6.82 2.05
C ASP A 155 2.67 7.48 3.42
N THR A 156 3.86 7.96 3.76
CA THR A 156 4.14 8.66 5.02
C THR A 156 3.53 10.06 5.01
N VAL A 157 3.75 10.85 3.94
CA VAL A 157 3.20 12.21 3.84
C VAL A 157 1.68 12.19 3.73
N ALA A 158 1.06 11.24 3.02
CA ALA A 158 -0.39 11.19 2.89
C ALA A 158 -1.11 11.08 4.25
N LYS A 159 -0.51 10.35 5.19
CA LYS A 159 -1.04 10.16 6.56
C LYS A 159 -0.74 11.34 7.48
N ASN A 160 0.40 12.00 7.29
CA ASN A 160 0.82 13.15 8.08
C ASN A 160 1.38 14.26 7.16
N PRO A 161 0.52 15.02 6.46
CA PRO A 161 0.97 15.94 5.40
C PRO A 161 1.88 17.06 5.94
N GLU A 162 1.67 17.44 7.20
CA GLU A 162 2.39 18.53 7.86
C GLU A 162 3.91 18.32 7.90
N ILE A 163 4.41 17.09 7.76
CA ILE A 163 5.86 16.80 7.76
C ILE A 163 6.60 17.38 6.55
N ILE A 164 5.89 17.62 5.44
CA ILE A 164 6.44 18.23 4.22
C ILE A 164 5.77 19.59 3.95
N PHE A 165 4.45 19.71 4.08
CA PHE A 165 3.76 20.95 3.74
C PHE A 165 4.11 22.15 4.66
N ASN A 166 4.62 21.91 5.86
CA ASN A 166 5.06 22.98 6.77
C ASN A 166 6.56 23.25 6.75
N THR A 167 7.34 22.52 5.95
CA THR A 167 8.78 22.79 5.85
C THR A 167 9.01 24.07 5.06
N LYS A 168 10.13 24.75 5.34
CA LYS A 168 10.51 25.94 4.56
C LYS A 168 10.98 25.53 3.17
N GLU A 169 11.49 24.31 3.09
CA GLU A 169 12.06 23.67 1.94
C GLU A 169 10.99 23.12 0.99
N PHE A 170 9.70 23.16 1.34
CA PHE A 170 8.60 22.66 0.50
C PHE A 170 8.68 23.18 -0.95
N THR A 171 9.03 24.45 -1.15
CA THR A 171 9.16 25.04 -2.50
C THR A 171 10.32 24.46 -3.31
N SER A 172 11.15 23.59 -2.75
CA SER A 172 12.27 22.90 -3.41
C SER A 172 12.01 21.42 -3.69
N ILE A 173 10.82 20.90 -3.39
CA ILE A 173 10.46 19.53 -3.79
C ILE A 173 10.40 19.43 -5.32
N ASP A 174 10.76 18.25 -5.82
CA ASP A 174 10.61 17.90 -7.23
C ASP A 174 9.14 17.92 -7.67
N GLU A 175 8.87 18.33 -8.90
CA GLU A 175 7.49 18.36 -9.45
C GLU A 175 6.84 16.97 -9.38
N ASN A 176 7.57 15.91 -9.67
CA ASN A 176 7.03 14.54 -9.61
C ASN A 176 6.61 14.17 -8.18
N ALA A 177 7.34 14.64 -7.18
CA ALA A 177 6.99 14.44 -5.78
C ALA A 177 5.66 15.14 -5.43
N LEU A 178 5.49 16.39 -5.90
CA LEU A 178 4.26 17.15 -5.68
C LEU A 178 3.07 16.51 -6.41
N VAL A 179 3.26 16.15 -7.68
CA VAL A 179 2.24 15.51 -8.53
C VAL A 179 1.80 14.18 -7.92
N GLU A 180 2.73 13.29 -7.57
CA GLU A 180 2.39 11.99 -6.97
C GLU A 180 1.71 12.15 -5.61
N LEU A 181 2.00 13.22 -4.86
CA LEU A 181 1.31 13.52 -3.60
C LEU A 181 -0.11 14.05 -3.80
N ILE A 182 -0.31 15.07 -4.63
CA ILE A 182 -1.64 15.69 -4.89
C ILE A 182 -2.58 14.70 -5.60
N LYS A 183 -2.04 13.73 -6.34
CA LYS A 183 -2.83 12.67 -6.98
C LYS A 183 -3.49 11.70 -6.00
N ARG A 184 -2.99 11.58 -4.77
CA ARG A 184 -3.44 10.57 -3.79
C ARG A 184 -4.83 10.81 -3.25
N ASP A 185 -5.69 9.80 -3.35
CA ASP A 185 -7.01 9.83 -2.71
C ASP A 185 -6.95 9.86 -1.19
N ASP A 186 -5.94 9.25 -0.57
CA ASP A 186 -5.82 9.18 0.88
C ASP A 186 -4.99 10.31 1.52
N LEU A 187 -4.66 11.37 0.75
CA LEU A 187 -3.98 12.55 1.29
C LEU A 187 -4.90 13.31 2.26
N ARG A 188 -4.53 13.35 3.53
CA ARG A 188 -5.32 13.97 4.60
C ARG A 188 -5.07 15.46 4.76
N LEU A 189 -5.30 16.22 3.69
CA LEU A 189 -5.17 17.68 3.71
C LEU A 189 -6.39 18.31 3.02
N GLU A 190 -6.90 19.40 3.59
CA GLU A 190 -8.00 20.18 3.01
C GLU A 190 -7.59 20.73 1.63
N GLU A 191 -8.49 20.68 0.65
CA GLU A 191 -8.18 21.13 -0.72
C GLU A 191 -7.76 22.60 -0.79
N GLY A 192 -8.33 23.46 0.07
CA GLY A 192 -7.90 24.87 0.16
C GLY A 192 -6.43 25.01 0.57
N LYS A 193 -5.94 24.14 1.49
CA LYS A 193 -4.54 24.12 1.90
C LYS A 193 -3.64 23.51 0.82
N ILE A 194 -4.10 22.47 0.12
CA ILE A 194 -3.38 21.90 -1.03
C ILE A 194 -3.19 22.97 -2.10
N TRP A 195 -4.25 23.74 -2.40
CA TRP A 195 -4.20 24.86 -3.34
C TRP A 195 -3.17 25.91 -2.93
N ASP A 196 -3.23 26.41 -1.69
CA ASP A 196 -2.28 27.43 -1.19
C ASP A 196 -0.82 26.97 -1.34
N GLN A 197 -0.56 25.72 -0.98
CA GLN A 197 0.80 25.16 -1.03
C GLN A 197 1.25 24.95 -2.48
N MET A 198 0.39 24.46 -3.35
CA MET A 198 0.67 24.33 -4.78
C MET A 198 1.00 25.70 -5.40
N ILE A 199 0.22 26.75 -5.10
CA ILE A 199 0.49 28.11 -5.58
C ILE A 199 1.83 28.62 -5.04
N LYS A 200 2.09 28.44 -3.74
CA LYS A 200 3.36 28.82 -3.12
C LYS A 200 4.56 28.09 -3.76
N TRP A 201 4.43 26.80 -4.06
CA TRP A 201 5.44 26.04 -4.79
C TRP A 201 5.65 26.60 -6.19
N GLY A 202 4.58 26.84 -6.94
CA GLY A 202 4.65 27.39 -8.30
C GLY A 202 5.29 28.78 -8.35
N ILE A 203 4.97 29.67 -7.41
CA ILE A 203 5.65 30.97 -7.27
C ILE A 203 7.13 30.76 -6.95
N GLY A 204 7.45 29.83 -6.05
CA GLY A 204 8.84 29.48 -5.70
C GLY A 204 9.68 28.97 -6.89
N GLN A 205 9.05 28.34 -7.89
CA GLN A 205 9.70 27.95 -9.15
C GLN A 205 9.87 29.11 -10.14
N ASN A 206 9.22 30.24 -9.92
CA ASN A 206 9.25 31.42 -10.79
C ASN A 206 9.69 32.67 -10.00
N PRO A 207 11.00 32.85 -9.74
CA PRO A 207 11.51 33.91 -8.85
C PRO A 207 11.22 35.34 -9.28
N GLU A 208 10.82 35.56 -10.53
CA GLU A 208 10.46 36.88 -11.07
C GLU A 208 9.02 37.28 -10.72
N LEU A 209 8.17 36.33 -10.29
CA LEU A 209 6.80 36.59 -9.90
C LEU A 209 6.73 37.36 -8.57
N HIS A 210 5.85 38.35 -8.52
CA HIS A 210 5.54 39.05 -7.28
C HIS A 210 4.64 38.18 -6.38
N ASP A 211 4.74 38.26 -5.05
CA ASP A 211 3.89 37.41 -4.17
C ASP A 211 2.39 37.74 -4.25
N ASP A 212 2.05 39.02 -4.43
CA ASP A 212 0.67 39.51 -4.59
C ASP A 212 0.15 39.38 -6.04
N PRO A 213 -0.86 38.52 -6.31
CA PRO A 213 -1.41 38.29 -7.65
C PRO A 213 -2.14 39.50 -8.24
N VAL A 214 -2.51 40.50 -7.42
CA VAL A 214 -3.13 41.74 -7.92
C VAL A 214 -2.17 42.53 -8.81
N LYS A 215 -0.85 42.36 -8.61
CA LYS A 215 0.18 43.07 -9.38
C LYS A 215 0.60 42.34 -10.66
N TRP A 216 0.03 41.17 -10.93
CA TRP A 216 0.45 40.30 -12.03
C TRP A 216 -0.10 40.76 -13.39
N LYS A 217 0.74 40.66 -14.40
CA LYS A 217 0.41 40.79 -15.83
C LYS A 217 -0.01 39.43 -16.40
N GLU A 218 -0.55 39.41 -17.61
CA GLU A 218 -0.95 38.14 -18.26
C GLU A 218 0.22 37.15 -18.41
N GLU A 219 1.43 37.66 -18.69
CA GLU A 219 2.66 36.87 -18.81
C GLU A 219 3.01 36.13 -17.50
N ASP A 220 2.72 36.75 -16.35
CA ASP A 220 2.97 36.19 -15.02
C ASP A 220 2.04 34.99 -14.76
N TYR A 221 0.75 35.12 -15.12
CA TYR A 221 -0.22 34.02 -15.02
C TYR A 221 0.15 32.85 -15.95
N LEU A 222 0.58 33.14 -17.18
CA LEU A 222 1.00 32.09 -18.13
C LEU A 222 2.23 31.33 -17.62
N SER A 223 3.20 32.02 -17.01
CA SER A 223 4.40 31.38 -16.46
C SER A 223 4.05 30.42 -15.32
N LEU A 224 3.14 30.84 -14.44
CA LEU A 224 2.64 29.98 -13.37
C LEU A 224 1.78 28.83 -13.90
N GLU A 225 0.92 29.08 -14.89
CA GLU A 225 0.09 28.05 -15.52
C GLU A 225 0.93 26.93 -16.13
N ILE A 226 2.00 27.27 -16.86
CA ILE A 226 2.95 26.30 -17.43
C ILE A 226 3.62 25.48 -16.32
N THR A 227 4.01 26.14 -15.23
CA THR A 227 4.66 25.50 -14.08
C THR A 227 3.72 24.52 -13.37
N LEU A 228 2.44 24.87 -13.25
CA LEU A 228 1.45 24.10 -12.50
C LEU A 228 0.60 23.18 -13.38
N GLN A 229 0.89 23.08 -14.68
CA GLN A 229 0.04 22.37 -15.65
C GLN A 229 -0.26 20.91 -15.28
N ASN A 230 0.68 20.22 -14.61
CA ASN A 230 0.50 18.84 -14.16
C ASN A 230 -0.20 18.73 -12.80
N CYS A 231 -0.23 19.80 -12.03
CA CYS A 231 -0.87 19.85 -10.71
C CYS A 231 -2.31 20.37 -10.76
N LEU A 232 -2.60 21.38 -11.59
CA LEU A 232 -3.92 22.00 -11.71
C LEU A 232 -5.06 21.00 -11.99
N PRO A 233 -4.89 19.96 -12.84
CA PRO A 233 -5.94 18.96 -13.09
C PRO A 233 -6.19 18.01 -11.91
N LEU A 234 -5.30 17.97 -10.91
CA LEU A 234 -5.37 17.05 -9.77
C LEU A 234 -6.06 17.68 -8.55
N ILE A 235 -6.35 18.98 -8.60
CA ILE A 235 -7.06 19.70 -7.54
C ILE A 235 -8.55 19.37 -7.59
N ARG A 236 -9.15 19.08 -6.43
CA ARG A 236 -10.56 18.73 -6.30
C ARG A 236 -11.37 19.99 -6.02
N TYR A 237 -11.43 20.87 -7.00
CA TYR A 237 -11.99 22.23 -6.84
C TYR A 237 -13.39 22.27 -6.19
N PHE A 238 -14.23 21.28 -6.47
CA PHE A 238 -15.59 21.17 -5.94
C PHE A 238 -15.66 20.64 -4.49
N GLN A 239 -14.51 20.33 -3.89
CA GLN A 239 -14.37 19.93 -2.50
C GLN A 239 -13.70 21.03 -1.66
N VAL A 240 -13.44 22.19 -2.27
CA VAL A 240 -12.94 23.39 -1.60
C VAL A 240 -14.11 24.09 -0.90
N SER A 241 -13.86 24.67 0.27
CA SER A 241 -14.90 25.42 0.99
C SER A 241 -15.29 26.70 0.23
N GLY A 242 -16.50 27.22 0.46
CA GLY A 242 -16.93 28.47 -0.18
C GLY A 242 -16.03 29.66 0.18
N ASP A 243 -15.55 29.71 1.44
CA ASP A 243 -14.63 30.73 1.93
C ASP A 243 -13.27 30.61 1.21
N ASP A 244 -12.69 29.40 1.16
CA ASP A 244 -11.42 29.16 0.45
C ASP A 244 -11.55 29.43 -1.05
N PHE A 245 -12.68 29.11 -1.68
CA PHE A 245 -12.93 29.45 -3.07
C PHE A 245 -12.88 30.97 -3.29
N PHE A 246 -13.54 31.72 -2.42
CA PHE A 246 -13.61 33.17 -2.51
C PHE A 246 -12.27 33.87 -2.23
N ASP A 247 -11.55 33.42 -1.20
CA ASP A 247 -10.33 34.06 -0.72
C ASP A 247 -9.08 33.57 -1.45
N LYS A 248 -9.02 32.28 -1.82
CA LYS A 248 -7.78 31.64 -2.31
C LYS A 248 -7.80 31.29 -3.78
N ILE A 249 -8.92 30.80 -4.32
CA ILE A 249 -8.99 30.37 -5.73
C ILE A 249 -9.34 31.54 -6.65
N ARG A 250 -10.37 32.31 -6.29
CA ARG A 250 -10.88 33.43 -7.10
C ARG A 250 -9.82 34.46 -7.52
N PRO A 251 -8.82 34.84 -6.69
CA PRO A 251 -7.73 35.73 -7.13
C PRO A 251 -6.96 35.20 -8.34
N TYR A 252 -6.85 33.89 -8.48
CA TYR A 252 -6.09 33.21 -9.53
C TYR A 252 -6.98 32.63 -10.64
N LYS A 253 -8.20 33.13 -10.82
CA LYS A 253 -9.18 32.63 -11.81
C LYS A 253 -8.63 32.48 -13.24
N LYS A 254 -7.59 33.24 -13.60
CA LYS A 254 -6.95 33.19 -14.93
C LYS A 254 -6.16 31.90 -15.17
N LEU A 255 -5.76 31.20 -14.12
CA LEU A 255 -5.13 29.87 -14.21
C LEU A 255 -6.12 28.77 -14.60
N LEU A 256 -7.42 29.06 -14.55
CA LEU A 256 -8.48 28.09 -14.76
C LEU A 256 -9.08 28.25 -16.15
N SER A 257 -9.39 27.13 -16.80
CA SER A 257 -10.13 27.17 -18.06
C SER A 257 -11.48 27.89 -17.89
N PRO A 258 -11.95 28.65 -18.89
CA PRO A 258 -13.24 29.36 -18.80
C PRO A 258 -14.40 28.44 -18.45
N SER A 259 -14.42 27.21 -18.98
CA SER A 259 -15.45 26.21 -18.65
C SER A 259 -15.41 25.76 -17.20
N LEU A 260 -14.22 25.52 -16.64
CA LEU A 260 -14.07 25.14 -15.24
C LEU A 260 -14.50 26.30 -14.32
N TRP A 261 -14.08 27.53 -14.65
CA TRP A 261 -14.48 28.71 -13.90
C TRP A 261 -16.01 28.88 -13.85
N ASP A 262 -16.69 28.76 -14.99
CA ASP A 262 -18.14 28.85 -15.06
C ASP A 262 -18.83 27.76 -14.23
N ASP A 263 -18.30 26.53 -14.22
CA ASP A 263 -18.85 25.43 -13.45
C ASP A 263 -18.63 25.63 -11.93
N LEU A 264 -17.47 26.16 -11.52
CA LEU A 264 -17.21 26.51 -10.12
C LEU A 264 -18.13 27.64 -9.64
N ILE A 265 -18.31 28.68 -10.46
CA ILE A 265 -19.24 29.76 -10.14
C ILE A 265 -20.67 29.24 -9.97
N LYS A 266 -21.13 28.36 -10.86
CA LYS A 266 -22.45 27.72 -10.71
C LYS A 266 -22.53 26.92 -9.40
N HIS A 267 -21.50 26.13 -9.08
CA HIS A 267 -21.47 25.30 -7.87
C HIS A 267 -21.62 26.14 -6.59
N PHE A 268 -20.83 27.21 -6.45
CA PHE A 268 -20.80 28.00 -5.22
C PHE A 268 -21.93 29.04 -5.12
N ILE A 269 -22.50 29.50 -6.25
CA ILE A 269 -23.59 30.49 -6.25
C ILE A 269 -24.97 29.82 -6.32
N VAL A 270 -25.12 28.71 -7.03
CA VAL A 270 -26.40 28.02 -7.26
C VAL A 270 -26.23 26.50 -7.03
N PRO A 271 -26.10 26.05 -5.77
CA PRO A 271 -25.74 24.67 -5.43
C PRO A 271 -26.76 23.62 -5.89
N ASP A 272 -28.01 24.01 -6.11
CA ASP A 272 -29.09 23.08 -6.50
C ASP A 272 -29.04 22.64 -7.98
N ARG A 273 -28.09 23.13 -8.78
CA ARG A 273 -27.97 22.76 -10.20
C ARG A 273 -26.95 21.63 -10.40
N PRO A 274 -27.28 20.63 -11.24
CA PRO A 274 -26.35 19.54 -11.54
C PRO A 274 -25.12 20.07 -12.27
N ILE A 275 -23.95 19.61 -11.84
CA ILE A 275 -22.65 19.90 -12.46
C ILE A 275 -22.25 18.72 -13.34
N ASN A 276 -21.39 18.96 -14.34
CA ASN A 276 -20.87 17.93 -15.24
C ASN A 276 -20.16 16.77 -14.50
N ASN A 277 -20.25 15.57 -15.07
CA ASN A 277 -19.92 14.27 -14.44
C ASN A 277 -18.42 13.97 -14.20
N ASN A 278 -17.48 14.87 -14.51
CA ASN A 278 -16.04 14.61 -14.42
C ASN A 278 -15.40 15.17 -13.14
N LEU A 279 -16.09 15.03 -12.00
CA LEU A 279 -15.65 15.59 -10.72
C LEU A 279 -14.66 14.63 -10.03
N LEU A 280 -13.54 15.17 -9.56
CA LEU A 280 -12.68 14.45 -8.62
C LEU A 280 -13.41 14.33 -7.28
N LEU A 281 -13.61 13.09 -6.83
CA LEU A 281 -14.30 12.77 -5.58
C LEU A 281 -13.49 13.22 -4.36
N PRO A 282 -14.15 13.53 -3.22
CA PRO A 282 -13.47 13.80 -1.95
C PRO A 282 -12.39 12.76 -1.61
N ARG A 283 -11.27 13.24 -1.06
CA ARG A 283 -10.15 12.41 -0.57
C ARG A 283 -10.60 11.46 0.52
N PHE A 284 -11.36 11.98 1.49
CA PHE A 284 -11.76 11.21 2.65
C PHE A 284 -12.97 10.30 2.41
N SER A 285 -14.16 10.86 2.32
CA SER A 285 -15.42 10.12 2.23
C SER A 285 -16.44 10.92 1.43
N THR A 286 -17.27 10.23 0.64
CA THR A 286 -18.47 10.80 0.01
C THR A 286 -19.75 10.52 0.82
N VAL A 287 -19.65 9.67 1.85
CA VAL A 287 -20.81 9.14 2.59
C VAL A 287 -20.88 9.68 4.02
N ILE A 288 -19.74 9.83 4.71
CA ILE A 288 -19.68 10.25 6.12
C ILE A 288 -18.73 11.42 6.34
N THR A 289 -18.99 12.17 7.41
CA THR A 289 -18.18 13.32 7.86
C THR A 289 -17.23 12.95 8.99
N GLU A 290 -16.23 13.79 9.26
CA GLU A 290 -15.31 13.63 10.40
C GLU A 290 -16.04 13.59 11.76
N THR A 291 -17.13 14.36 11.90
CA THR A 291 -17.97 14.35 13.10
C THR A 291 -18.65 12.99 13.30
N GLN A 292 -19.17 12.39 12.23
CA GLN A 292 -19.77 11.06 12.28
C GLN A 292 -18.72 9.98 12.56
N VAL A 293 -17.49 10.17 12.09
CA VAL A 293 -16.37 9.29 12.39
C VAL A 293 -15.98 9.33 13.87
N ALA A 294 -15.98 10.50 14.50
CA ALA A 294 -15.78 10.62 15.95
C ALA A 294 -16.92 9.96 16.75
N LEU A 295 -18.17 10.05 16.27
CA LEU A 295 -19.31 9.35 16.87
C LEU A 295 -19.16 7.82 16.79
N ILE A 296 -18.85 7.29 15.60
CA ILE A 296 -18.60 5.84 15.41
C ILE A 296 -17.44 5.38 16.29
N SER A 297 -16.37 6.17 16.38
CA SER A 297 -15.22 5.91 17.24
C SER A 297 -15.60 5.78 18.71
N SER A 298 -16.53 6.62 19.16
CA SER A 298 -17.08 6.56 20.52
C SER A 298 -17.87 5.26 20.76
N TRP A 299 -18.58 4.78 19.73
CA TRP A 299 -19.30 3.51 19.80
C TRP A 299 -18.37 2.29 19.80
N ILE A 300 -17.23 2.36 19.12
CA ILE A 300 -16.19 1.31 19.16
C ILE A 300 -15.67 1.13 20.59
N ASP A 301 -15.30 2.22 21.26
CA ASP A 301 -14.80 2.18 22.65
C ASP A 301 -15.93 2.06 23.70
N ARG A 302 -17.19 1.94 23.28
CA ARG A 302 -18.37 1.86 24.16
C ARG A 302 -18.49 3.02 25.15
N LYS A 303 -18.03 4.21 24.74
CA LYS A 303 -18.15 5.44 25.52
C LYS A 303 -19.60 5.77 25.84
N LYS A 304 -19.83 6.57 26.88
CA LYS A 304 -21.17 6.99 27.32
C LYS A 304 -21.41 8.46 27.00
N LYS A 305 -22.65 8.78 26.69
CA LYS A 305 -23.07 10.16 26.52
C LYS A 305 -23.30 10.76 27.92
N LYS A 306 -22.69 11.90 28.23
CA LYS A 306 -22.98 12.64 29.47
C LYS A 306 -24.48 12.98 29.49
N ASN A 307 -25.18 12.57 30.54
CA ASN A 307 -26.46 13.17 30.89
C ASN A 307 -26.16 14.39 31.77
N ASN A 308 -26.93 15.47 31.62
CA ASN A 308 -26.74 16.71 32.40
C ASN A 308 -26.90 16.51 33.92
N ASP A 309 -27.34 15.34 34.38
CA ASP A 309 -27.61 15.00 35.78
C ASP A 309 -26.52 14.13 36.44
N ASP A 310 -25.50 13.68 35.71
CA ASP A 310 -24.44 12.81 36.24
C ASP A 310 -23.24 13.65 36.73
N ASN A 311 -23.12 13.82 38.06
CA ASN A 311 -22.02 14.53 38.74
C ASN A 311 -20.68 13.75 38.78
N ASP A 312 -20.47 12.77 37.90
CA ASP A 312 -19.25 11.95 37.89
C ASP A 312 -18.22 12.59 36.94
N ASN A 313 -17.16 13.17 37.51
CA ASN A 313 -16.14 13.98 36.82
C ASN A 313 -15.07 13.14 36.08
N ASN A 314 -15.41 11.95 35.58
CA ASN A 314 -14.48 11.15 34.77
C ASN A 314 -14.61 11.53 33.29
N ASP A 315 -13.79 12.47 32.83
CA ASP A 315 -13.75 12.93 31.43
C ASP A 315 -13.35 11.83 30.43
N ASP A 316 -12.78 10.71 30.90
CA ASP A 316 -12.36 9.58 30.06
C ASP A 316 -13.51 8.86 29.34
N ASP A 317 -14.74 8.93 29.88
CA ASP A 317 -15.91 8.23 29.35
C ASP A 317 -16.72 9.04 28.32
N GLU A 318 -16.33 10.30 28.04
CA GLU A 318 -17.06 11.18 27.11
C GLU A 318 -16.78 10.86 25.64
N PHE A 319 -17.84 10.95 24.81
CA PHE A 319 -17.74 10.75 23.36
C PHE A 319 -16.61 11.59 22.75
N TYR A 320 -15.92 10.99 21.79
CA TYR A 320 -14.92 11.69 21.01
C TYR A 320 -15.57 12.77 20.14
N ASN A 321 -14.82 13.83 19.93
CA ASN A 321 -14.99 14.83 18.89
C ASN A 321 -13.89 14.66 17.82
N VAL A 322 -13.93 15.51 16.79
CA VAL A 322 -12.96 15.45 15.68
C VAL A 322 -11.51 15.60 16.17
N SER A 323 -11.28 16.41 17.20
CA SER A 323 -9.93 16.75 17.69
C SER A 323 -9.32 15.67 18.59
N ASN A 324 -10.12 14.94 19.37
CA ASN A 324 -9.64 13.94 20.32
C ASN A 324 -9.91 12.48 19.89
N ASN A 325 -10.31 12.25 18.64
CA ASN A 325 -10.52 10.90 18.12
C ASN A 325 -9.17 10.12 18.05
N PRO A 326 -9.04 8.98 18.76
CA PRO A 326 -7.83 8.17 18.73
C PRO A 326 -7.75 7.26 17.49
N TYR A 327 -8.82 7.14 16.72
CA TYR A 327 -8.89 6.26 15.58
C TYR A 327 -8.61 6.99 14.27
N GLU A 328 -7.89 6.29 13.42
CA GLU A 328 -7.68 6.63 12.03
C GLU A 328 -8.60 5.76 11.16
N PHE A 329 -9.41 6.41 10.33
CA PHE A 329 -10.28 5.74 9.35
C PHE A 329 -9.58 5.75 8.00
N SER A 330 -9.10 4.59 7.56
CA SER A 330 -8.44 4.42 6.27
C SER A 330 -9.44 3.89 5.24
N LEU A 331 -9.82 4.69 4.25
CA LEU A 331 -10.74 4.29 3.18
C LEU A 331 -10.08 3.22 2.30
N ILE A 332 -10.48 1.96 2.46
CA ILE A 332 -9.91 0.82 1.70
C ILE A 332 -10.77 0.44 0.49
N PHE A 333 -12.05 0.84 0.46
CA PHE A 333 -12.96 0.55 -0.64
C PHE A 333 -14.03 1.62 -0.78
N ARG A 334 -14.33 2.06 -2.00
CA ARG A 334 -15.49 2.89 -2.36
C ARG A 334 -16.11 2.32 -3.62
N ALA A 335 -17.40 2.01 -3.61
CA ALA A 335 -18.03 1.31 -4.73
C ALA A 335 -18.02 2.15 -6.03
N SER A 336 -18.20 3.46 -5.95
CA SER A 336 -18.08 4.36 -7.10
C SER A 336 -16.66 4.49 -7.68
N ARG A 337 -15.61 4.23 -6.87
CA ARG A 337 -14.19 4.25 -7.30
C ARG A 337 -13.71 2.87 -7.78
N ASP A 338 -13.96 1.86 -6.97
CA ASP A 338 -13.38 0.51 -7.11
C ASP A 338 -14.31 -0.46 -7.84
N GLY A 339 -15.55 -0.04 -8.09
CA GLY A 339 -16.57 -0.77 -8.82
C GLY A 339 -17.57 -1.50 -7.92
N PHE A 340 -18.82 -1.52 -8.37
CA PHE A 340 -19.94 -2.16 -7.68
C PHE A 340 -19.99 -3.69 -7.90
N SER A 341 -18.88 -4.41 -7.69
CA SER A 341 -18.88 -5.89 -7.74
C SER A 341 -18.48 -6.53 -6.42
N THR A 342 -19.02 -7.71 -6.11
CA THR A 342 -18.62 -8.49 -4.91
C THR A 342 -17.17 -8.95 -4.99
N LYS A 343 -16.65 -9.14 -6.21
CA LYS A 343 -15.24 -9.42 -6.46
C LYS A 343 -14.36 -8.22 -6.07
N ALA A 344 -14.74 -7.00 -6.46
CA ALA A 344 -13.99 -5.80 -6.09
C ALA A 344 -13.93 -5.60 -4.57
N PHE A 345 -15.07 -5.82 -3.87
CA PHE A 345 -15.08 -5.84 -2.41
C PHE A 345 -14.12 -6.90 -1.84
N TYR A 346 -14.19 -8.13 -2.35
CA TYR A 346 -13.32 -9.23 -1.88
C TYR A 346 -11.84 -8.90 -2.05
N ASP A 347 -11.46 -8.45 -3.25
CA ASP A 347 -10.06 -8.17 -3.58
C ASP A 347 -9.45 -7.10 -2.66
N GLN A 348 -10.25 -6.13 -2.20
CA GLN A 348 -9.79 -5.04 -1.33
C GLN A 348 -9.94 -5.34 0.17
N CYS A 349 -11.01 -6.04 0.58
CA CYS A 349 -11.36 -6.20 1.99
C CYS A 349 -10.95 -7.55 2.58
N ASN A 350 -10.61 -8.56 1.77
CA ASN A 350 -10.23 -9.88 2.29
C ASN A 350 -8.99 -9.81 3.20
N GLY A 351 -9.09 -10.42 4.38
CA GLY A 351 -8.07 -10.39 5.43
C GLY A 351 -8.02 -9.09 6.24
N LYS A 352 -8.88 -8.10 5.94
CA LYS A 352 -8.97 -6.86 6.71
C LYS A 352 -9.92 -7.05 7.89
N ASP A 353 -9.44 -6.74 9.09
CA ASP A 353 -10.21 -6.69 10.33
C ASP A 353 -10.54 -5.24 10.72
N ASN A 354 -11.25 -5.06 11.84
CA ASN A 354 -11.60 -3.74 12.37
C ASN A 354 -12.16 -2.80 11.29
N THR A 355 -13.16 -3.25 10.54
CA THR A 355 -13.70 -2.50 9.42
C THR A 355 -15.05 -1.88 9.74
N ILE A 356 -15.29 -0.67 9.24
CA ILE A 356 -16.60 -0.02 9.19
C ILE A 356 -17.09 -0.04 7.74
N ILE A 357 -18.31 -0.48 7.52
CA ILE A 357 -19.03 -0.31 6.26
C ILE A 357 -20.05 0.80 6.46
N VAL A 358 -20.09 1.77 5.54
CA VAL A 358 -21.14 2.79 5.46
C VAL A 358 -21.72 2.82 4.06
N LEU A 359 -23.03 2.97 3.96
CA LEU A 359 -23.74 3.03 2.68
C LEU A 359 -24.76 4.16 2.71
N LYS A 360 -24.94 4.78 1.54
CA LYS A 360 -25.96 5.79 1.30
C LYS A 360 -27.13 5.16 0.54
N VAL A 361 -28.33 5.25 1.10
CA VAL A 361 -29.53 4.70 0.47
C VAL A 361 -30.00 5.66 -0.63
N LYS A 362 -30.19 5.12 -1.84
CA LYS A 362 -30.53 5.89 -3.03
C LYS A 362 -31.84 6.64 -2.87
N ASP A 363 -31.87 7.88 -3.37
CA ASP A 363 -33.02 8.79 -3.35
C ASP A 363 -33.48 9.15 -1.93
N THR A 364 -32.61 8.98 -0.93
CA THR A 364 -32.84 9.34 0.47
C THR A 364 -31.60 10.00 1.08
N LYS A 365 -31.75 10.55 2.30
CA LYS A 365 -30.61 10.98 3.14
C LYS A 365 -30.20 9.90 4.16
N GLU A 366 -30.71 8.67 4.05
CA GLU A 366 -30.40 7.62 5.03
C GLU A 366 -28.98 7.08 4.81
N ILE A 367 -28.16 7.15 5.86
CA ILE A 367 -26.85 6.49 5.92
C ILE A 367 -26.95 5.33 6.91
N LEU A 368 -26.56 4.15 6.45
CA LEU A 368 -26.58 2.92 7.23
C LEU A 368 -25.18 2.33 7.29
N GLY A 369 -24.87 1.57 8.32
CA GLY A 369 -23.56 0.96 8.42
C GLY A 369 -23.43 -0.11 9.49
N GLY A 370 -22.25 -0.70 9.53
CA GLY A 370 -21.91 -1.71 10.51
C GLY A 370 -20.41 -1.83 10.74
N TYR A 371 -20.06 -2.15 11.98
CA TYR A 371 -18.71 -2.44 12.44
C TYR A 371 -18.47 -3.94 12.55
N ASN A 372 -17.43 -4.38 11.86
CA ASN A 372 -16.92 -5.73 11.94
C ASN A 372 -15.50 -5.73 12.54
N PRO A 373 -15.32 -6.22 13.78
CA PRO A 373 -14.00 -6.31 14.40
C PRO A 373 -13.15 -7.46 13.83
N LEU A 374 -13.73 -8.41 13.10
CA LEU A 374 -13.06 -9.62 12.61
C LEU A 374 -12.57 -9.47 11.17
N ALA A 375 -11.55 -10.24 10.79
CA ALA A 375 -11.06 -10.27 9.42
C ALA A 375 -12.12 -10.81 8.44
N TRP A 376 -12.31 -10.15 7.29
CA TRP A 376 -13.17 -10.67 6.23
C TRP A 376 -12.52 -11.87 5.55
N HIS A 377 -13.21 -13.00 5.53
CA HIS A 377 -12.80 -14.18 4.79
C HIS A 377 -14.02 -14.82 4.15
N LYS A 378 -13.83 -15.44 2.98
CA LYS A 378 -14.88 -16.25 2.33
C LYS A 378 -15.03 -17.59 3.07
N ILE A 379 -15.58 -17.53 4.27
CA ILE A 379 -15.87 -18.68 5.12
C ILE A 379 -17.35 -19.01 4.93
N GLY A 380 -17.66 -20.28 4.63
CA GLY A 380 -19.04 -20.75 4.62
C GLY A 380 -19.56 -20.87 6.05
N GLY A 381 -20.01 -19.77 6.64
CA GLY A 381 -20.61 -19.77 7.98
C GLY A 381 -20.56 -18.42 8.68
N TYR A 382 -21.40 -18.26 9.70
CA TYR A 382 -21.41 -17.08 10.55
C TYR A 382 -20.17 -17.00 11.44
N GLN A 383 -19.76 -15.78 11.79
CA GLN A 383 -18.63 -15.50 12.68
C GLN A 383 -19.11 -15.02 14.04
N ASN A 384 -18.38 -15.42 15.08
CA ASN A 384 -18.70 -15.13 16.46
C ASN A 384 -17.98 -13.87 16.97
N THR A 385 -18.73 -12.85 17.40
CA THR A 385 -18.19 -11.69 18.14
C THR A 385 -19.26 -11.00 18.97
N ASN A 386 -18.86 -10.35 20.07
CA ASN A 386 -19.71 -9.50 20.90
C ASN A 386 -19.51 -8.00 20.63
N ASP A 387 -18.54 -7.65 19.78
CA ASP A 387 -18.13 -6.25 19.55
C ASP A 387 -18.70 -5.67 18.26
N SER A 388 -19.37 -6.48 17.44
CA SER A 388 -20.05 -5.98 16.25
C SER A 388 -21.27 -5.13 16.61
N PHE A 389 -21.48 -4.08 15.83
CA PHE A 389 -22.68 -3.24 15.90
C PHE A 389 -23.08 -2.78 14.50
N ILE A 390 -24.36 -2.46 14.34
CA ILE A 390 -24.92 -1.80 13.16
C ILE A 390 -25.54 -0.47 13.58
N PHE A 391 -25.68 0.45 12.62
CA PHE A 391 -26.15 1.78 12.90
C PHE A 391 -26.89 2.43 11.73
N SER A 392 -27.64 3.47 12.06
CA SER A 392 -28.15 4.47 11.10
C SER A 392 -27.72 5.85 11.58
N LEU A 393 -27.05 6.61 10.72
CA LEU A 393 -26.62 7.97 11.01
C LEU A 393 -27.69 8.97 10.62
N ASN A 394 -27.84 10.00 11.44
CA ASN A 394 -28.65 11.16 11.13
C ASN A 394 -27.74 12.36 10.88
N ASP A 395 -27.80 12.92 9.67
CA ASP A 395 -26.96 14.05 9.25
C ASP A 395 -27.31 15.36 9.97
N GLU A 396 -28.59 15.58 10.29
CA GLU A 396 -29.06 16.85 10.88
C GLU A 396 -28.83 16.88 12.39
N ASP A 397 -28.99 15.74 13.05
CA ASP A 397 -28.82 15.61 14.49
C ASP A 397 -28.13 14.27 14.81
N PRO A 398 -26.80 14.27 14.98
CA PRO A 398 -26.03 13.07 15.32
C PRO A 398 -26.57 12.34 16.55
N GLN A 399 -27.27 13.03 17.46
CA GLN A 399 -27.86 12.43 18.67
C GLN A 399 -29.09 11.57 18.39
N LYS A 400 -29.71 11.73 17.23
CA LYS A 400 -30.80 10.87 16.73
C LYS A 400 -30.27 9.66 15.94
N SER A 401 -28.95 9.53 15.79
CA SER A 401 -28.36 8.35 15.19
C SER A 401 -28.66 7.11 16.03
N LYS A 402 -29.00 6.02 15.37
CA LYS A 402 -29.36 4.75 16.01
C LYS A 402 -28.14 3.83 16.04
N LEU A 403 -27.81 3.31 17.22
CA LEU A 403 -26.82 2.26 17.43
C LEU A 403 -27.54 0.98 17.87
N SER A 404 -27.12 -0.16 17.31
CA SER A 404 -27.65 -1.47 17.67
C SER A 404 -26.50 -2.46 17.75
N ARG A 405 -26.24 -3.04 18.94
CA ARG A 405 -25.15 -4.01 19.11
C ARG A 405 -25.64 -5.43 18.91
N ILE A 406 -24.73 -6.34 18.60
CA ILE A 406 -25.07 -7.76 18.54
C ILE A 406 -25.52 -8.25 19.92
N GLN A 407 -26.65 -8.96 19.99
CA GLN A 407 -27.11 -9.54 21.25
C GLN A 407 -26.15 -10.66 21.68
N SER A 408 -25.77 -10.71 22.96
CA SER A 408 -24.83 -11.73 23.45
C SER A 408 -25.30 -13.17 23.21
N SER A 409 -26.62 -13.41 23.21
CA SER A 409 -27.19 -14.74 22.88
C SER A 409 -27.08 -15.11 21.39
N ASN A 410 -26.82 -14.13 20.52
CA ASN A 410 -26.73 -14.27 19.06
C ASN A 410 -25.32 -13.97 18.54
N SER A 411 -24.31 -13.89 19.43
CA SER A 411 -22.95 -13.48 19.06
C SER A 411 -22.35 -14.34 17.96
N THR A 412 -22.71 -15.63 17.89
CA THR A 412 -22.29 -16.60 16.87
C THR A 412 -22.79 -16.29 15.46
N SER A 413 -23.81 -15.43 15.35
CA SER A 413 -24.44 -15.01 14.08
C SER A 413 -24.10 -13.56 13.72
N ALA A 414 -23.06 -12.97 14.33
CA ALA A 414 -22.76 -11.54 14.18
C ALA A 414 -22.47 -11.14 12.72
N MET A 415 -21.64 -11.92 12.02
CA MET A 415 -21.19 -11.58 10.67
C MET A 415 -21.29 -12.77 9.74
N TYR A 416 -21.55 -12.53 8.47
CA TYR A 416 -21.54 -13.55 7.42
C TYR A 416 -20.98 -12.98 6.12
N TYR A 417 -20.19 -13.80 5.42
CA TYR A 417 -19.66 -13.46 4.10
C TYR A 417 -19.39 -14.71 3.27
N ASP A 418 -20.23 -14.94 2.25
CA ASP A 418 -20.09 -16.06 1.31
C ASP A 418 -19.61 -15.64 -0.09
N GLY A 419 -19.23 -14.38 -0.25
CA GLY A 419 -18.85 -13.79 -1.53
C GLY A 419 -20.00 -13.12 -2.29
N THR A 420 -21.22 -13.08 -1.74
CA THR A 420 -22.35 -12.33 -2.33
C THR A 420 -22.48 -10.90 -1.81
N GLY A 421 -21.74 -10.56 -0.76
CA GLY A 421 -21.65 -9.23 -0.16
C GLY A 421 -21.56 -9.32 1.36
N PRO A 422 -21.21 -8.21 2.04
CA PRO A 422 -21.11 -8.17 3.49
C PRO A 422 -22.49 -8.25 4.16
N GLN A 423 -22.58 -9.04 5.22
CA GLN A 423 -23.80 -9.24 5.99
C GLN A 423 -23.51 -9.21 7.50
N PHE A 424 -24.33 -8.44 8.22
CA PHE A 424 -24.39 -8.34 9.67
C PHE A 424 -25.69 -9.01 10.15
N GLY A 425 -25.56 -10.00 11.01
CA GLY A 425 -26.69 -10.79 11.51
C GLY A 425 -27.26 -11.71 10.45
N GLU A 426 -28.40 -12.34 10.73
CA GLU A 426 -29.11 -13.17 9.74
C GLU A 426 -29.81 -12.33 8.66
N SER A 427 -30.09 -11.06 8.96
CA SER A 427 -30.64 -10.09 8.00
C SER A 427 -30.65 -8.65 8.51
N ASP A 428 -29.95 -8.37 9.61
CA ASP A 428 -30.08 -7.09 10.32
C ASP A 428 -29.54 -5.94 9.47
N LEU A 429 -28.42 -6.16 8.77
CA LEU A 429 -27.96 -5.32 7.66
C LEU A 429 -27.24 -6.20 6.64
N MET A 430 -27.68 -6.18 5.39
CA MET A 430 -27.11 -7.00 4.33
C MET A 430 -27.00 -6.21 3.04
N LEU A 431 -25.79 -6.17 2.45
CA LEU A 431 -25.59 -5.69 1.09
C LEU A 431 -25.49 -6.89 0.15
N LYS A 432 -26.44 -7.00 -0.78
CA LYS A 432 -26.41 -8.03 -1.83
C LYS A 432 -26.32 -7.41 -3.20
N ASN A 433 -25.40 -7.93 -4.01
CA ASN A 433 -25.37 -7.61 -5.42
C ASN A 433 -26.48 -8.37 -6.14
N ASN A 434 -27.38 -7.66 -6.80
CA ASN A 434 -28.30 -8.26 -7.74
C ASN A 434 -27.79 -7.92 -9.15
N ASN A 435 -27.21 -8.91 -9.83
CA ASN A 435 -26.45 -8.79 -11.09
C ASN A 435 -27.15 -7.99 -12.22
N GLU A 436 -28.45 -7.69 -12.09
CA GLU A 436 -29.25 -6.91 -13.05
C GLU A 436 -29.52 -5.45 -12.64
N PHE A 437 -29.44 -5.08 -11.35
CA PHE A 437 -29.91 -3.77 -10.85
C PHE A 437 -29.01 -3.12 -9.78
N GLY A 438 -27.76 -3.58 -9.63
CA GLY A 438 -26.80 -3.03 -8.66
C GLY A 438 -26.98 -3.59 -7.24
N PHE A 439 -26.34 -2.93 -6.27
CA PHE A 439 -26.41 -3.35 -4.87
C PHE A 439 -27.72 -2.92 -4.19
N LYS A 440 -28.26 -3.86 -3.41
CA LYS A 440 -29.45 -3.68 -2.61
C LYS A 440 -29.11 -3.86 -1.13
N ALA A 441 -29.59 -2.95 -0.31
CA ALA A 441 -29.52 -3.04 1.13
C ALA A 441 -30.83 -3.67 1.66
N PHE A 442 -30.70 -4.63 2.57
CA PHE A 442 -31.80 -5.22 3.31
C PHE A 442 -31.56 -5.03 4.81
N CYS A 443 -32.59 -4.62 5.55
CA CYS A 443 -32.51 -4.38 6.98
C CYS A 443 -33.74 -4.98 7.67
N LYS A 444 -33.55 -6.08 8.38
CA LYS A 444 -34.59 -6.72 9.19
C LYS A 444 -34.01 -7.25 10.48
N LYS A 445 -34.41 -6.65 11.60
CA LYS A 445 -33.95 -7.00 12.93
C LYS A 445 -34.17 -8.49 13.24
N ARG A 446 -33.10 -9.17 13.60
CA ARG A 446 -33.05 -10.58 14.05
C ARG A 446 -32.09 -10.73 15.22
N CYS A 447 -30.81 -10.49 14.97
CA CYS A 447 -29.71 -10.82 15.88
C CYS A 447 -29.24 -9.63 16.73
N TYR A 448 -29.40 -8.40 16.23
CA TYR A 448 -28.95 -7.17 16.91
C TYR A 448 -30.05 -6.61 17.83
N GLU A 449 -29.69 -5.77 18.79
CA GLU A 449 -30.59 -5.30 19.85
C GLU A 449 -31.85 -4.58 19.32
N PHE A 450 -31.65 -3.64 18.39
CA PHE A 450 -32.68 -2.74 17.87
C PHE A 450 -32.69 -2.69 16.33
N PRO A 451 -33.84 -2.41 15.70
CA PRO A 451 -33.88 -2.09 14.28
C PRO A 451 -33.21 -0.73 13.99
N ILE A 452 -32.42 -0.66 12.92
CA ILE A 452 -31.78 0.59 12.47
C ILE A 452 -32.62 1.37 11.45
N ARG A 453 -33.70 0.78 10.94
CA ARG A 453 -34.67 1.41 10.03
C ARG A 453 -36.09 1.10 10.45
N GLU A 454 -37.01 1.99 10.08
CA GLU A 454 -38.45 1.79 10.28
C GLU A 454 -39.03 0.80 9.25
N THR A 455 -38.55 0.85 8.00
CA THR A 455 -38.96 -0.07 6.93
C THR A 455 -38.07 -1.32 6.87
N THR A 456 -38.67 -2.45 6.47
CA THR A 456 -37.96 -3.68 6.12
C THR A 456 -37.83 -3.90 4.61
N ASP A 457 -38.21 -2.90 3.81
CA ASP A 457 -38.18 -2.98 2.36
C ASP A 457 -36.74 -3.00 1.83
N ILE A 458 -36.57 -3.61 0.66
CA ILE A 458 -35.30 -3.63 -0.04
C ILE A 458 -35.06 -2.25 -0.65
N SER A 459 -33.91 -1.65 -0.38
CA SER A 459 -33.54 -0.33 -0.92
C SER A 459 -32.32 -0.42 -1.82
N TYR A 460 -32.29 0.42 -2.85
CA TYR A 460 -31.12 0.57 -3.70
C TYR A 460 -30.05 1.37 -2.96
N VAL A 461 -28.78 1.05 -3.24
CA VAL A 461 -27.63 1.75 -2.68
C VAL A 461 -27.09 2.72 -3.72
N GLU A 462 -26.91 3.99 -3.34
CA GLU A 462 -26.29 5.02 -4.20
C GLU A 462 -24.78 4.81 -4.27
N ASP A 463 -24.14 4.68 -3.11
CA ASP A 463 -22.73 4.34 -2.95
C ASP A 463 -22.50 3.67 -1.59
N TYR A 464 -21.38 2.97 -1.43
CA TYR A 464 -20.93 2.48 -0.14
C TYR A 464 -19.41 2.46 -0.03
N GLU A 465 -18.94 2.66 1.18
CA GLU A 465 -17.53 2.78 1.53
C GLU A 465 -17.17 1.81 2.66
N VAL A 466 -15.92 1.37 2.67
CA VAL A 466 -15.35 0.53 3.71
C VAL A 466 -14.08 1.18 4.23
N PHE A 467 -14.04 1.38 5.54
CA PHE A 467 -12.90 1.92 6.25
C PHE A 467 -12.24 0.83 7.10
N GLN A 468 -10.92 0.70 7.03
CA GLN A 468 -10.15 -0.03 8.03
C GLN A 468 -9.81 0.93 9.18
N ILE A 469 -10.10 0.51 10.40
CA ILE A 469 -9.87 1.31 11.61
C ILE A 469 -8.49 0.99 12.19
N ILE A 470 -7.68 2.02 12.40
CA ILE A 470 -6.34 1.92 12.97
C ILE A 470 -6.31 2.75 14.25
N CYS A 471 -5.89 2.15 15.36
CA CYS A 471 -5.82 2.84 16.66
C CYS A 471 -4.47 3.55 16.83
N ASN A 472 -4.48 4.86 17.06
CA ASN A 472 -3.29 5.63 17.38
C ASN A 472 -3.01 5.58 18.88
N VAL A 473 -2.12 4.66 19.29
CA VAL A 473 -1.78 4.40 20.71
C VAL A 473 -1.39 5.69 21.44
N ASN A 474 -0.63 6.58 20.79
CA ASN A 474 -0.16 7.85 21.38
C ASN A 474 -1.29 8.83 21.71
N LYS A 475 -2.39 8.84 20.93
CA LYS A 475 -3.58 9.68 21.21
C LYS A 475 -4.46 9.07 22.31
N LYS A 476 -4.43 7.74 22.48
CA LYS A 476 -5.16 7.05 23.56
C LYS A 476 -4.55 7.32 24.93
N THR A 477 -3.23 7.53 25.01
CA THR A 477 -2.51 7.77 26.27
C THR A 477 -2.44 9.24 26.69
N SER A 478 -2.68 10.20 25.79
CA SER A 478 -2.61 11.64 26.10
C SER A 478 -3.77 12.18 26.95
N GLY A 479 -4.78 11.35 27.27
CA GLY A 479 -5.79 11.64 28.29
C GLY A 479 -5.27 11.52 29.73
N ASN A 480 -4.12 10.85 29.93
CA ASN A 480 -3.44 10.81 31.21
C ASN A 480 -2.42 11.96 31.29
N GLU A 481 -2.82 13.10 31.87
CA GLU A 481 -1.89 14.16 32.22
C GLU A 481 -0.85 13.67 33.25
N SER A 482 0.39 13.48 32.81
CA SER A 482 1.55 13.69 33.66
C SER A 482 2.62 14.48 32.88
N LYS A 483 2.69 15.78 33.20
CA LYS A 483 3.79 16.74 33.00
C LYS A 483 4.88 16.34 31.99
N ASN A 484 4.88 17.03 30.85
CA ASN A 484 6.00 17.13 29.92
C ASN A 484 7.31 17.51 30.65
N GLU A 485 8.18 16.54 30.90
CA GLU A 485 9.62 16.79 30.88
C GLU A 485 10.11 16.69 29.44
N LYS A 486 10.86 17.72 29.03
CA LYS A 486 11.47 17.85 27.71
C LYS A 486 12.28 16.59 27.38
N MET A 487 11.94 15.94 26.27
CA MET A 487 12.73 14.87 25.69
C MET A 487 13.97 15.48 25.01
N ASN A 488 14.96 15.86 25.81
CA ASN A 488 16.34 16.08 25.35
C ASN A 488 17.19 14.89 25.85
N ASP A 489 17.98 14.34 24.92
CA ASP A 489 19.09 13.42 25.16
C ASP A 489 18.76 12.01 25.67
N ILE A 490 18.49 11.07 24.76
CA ILE A 490 18.83 9.65 24.98
C ILE A 490 20.08 9.32 24.17
N LYS A 491 21.21 9.41 24.86
CA LYS A 491 22.49 8.81 24.44
C LYS A 491 22.49 7.38 24.99
N MET A 492 22.14 6.37 24.19
CA MET A 492 22.40 4.98 24.59
C MET A 492 23.81 4.59 24.15
N SER A 493 24.69 4.52 25.15
CA SER A 493 26.03 3.94 25.05
C SER A 493 25.92 2.42 24.86
N ASN A 494 26.66 1.90 23.88
CA ASN A 494 26.93 0.47 23.71
C ASN A 494 27.55 -0.10 24.99
N GLU A 495 26.81 -0.92 25.75
CA GLU A 495 27.40 -1.82 26.74
C GLU A 495 26.98 -3.27 26.46
N LYS A 496 28.01 -4.12 26.30
CA LYS A 496 27.90 -5.57 26.17
C LYS A 496 27.46 -6.16 27.50
N MET A 497 26.32 -6.86 27.52
CA MET A 497 25.92 -7.68 28.67
C MET A 497 26.67 -9.02 28.67
N ASN A 498 27.52 -9.23 29.67
CA ASN A 498 28.00 -10.54 30.09
C ASN A 498 27.17 -11.01 31.31
N ASP A 499 26.79 -12.28 31.30
CA ASP A 499 26.35 -13.14 32.41
C ASP A 499 25.51 -12.51 33.54
N VAL A 500 24.19 -12.65 33.47
CA VAL A 500 23.28 -12.41 34.60
C VAL A 500 22.87 -13.73 35.25
N LYS A 501 23.27 -13.90 36.50
CA LYS A 501 22.82 -14.92 37.45
C LYS A 501 21.46 -14.50 38.03
N MET A 502 20.42 -15.30 37.85
CA MET A 502 19.10 -15.06 38.44
C MET A 502 19.08 -15.57 39.89
N SER A 503 18.83 -14.68 40.85
CA SER A 503 18.44 -15.02 42.23
C SER A 503 16.92 -14.95 42.38
N ASN A 504 16.33 -16.00 42.96
CA ASN A 504 14.91 -16.11 43.30
C ASN A 504 14.50 -15.05 44.34
N GLU A 505 13.44 -14.29 44.06
CA GLU A 505 12.62 -13.65 45.09
C GLU A 505 11.25 -14.32 45.18
N ASN A 506 10.87 -14.63 46.42
CA ASN A 506 9.64 -15.31 46.78
C ASN A 506 8.44 -14.35 46.74
N VAL A 507 7.41 -14.68 45.95
CA VAL A 507 6.08 -14.09 46.11
C VAL A 507 5.10 -15.18 46.51
N LYS A 508 4.53 -15.03 47.71
CA LYS A 508 3.42 -15.84 48.23
C LYS A 508 2.10 -15.30 47.66
N THR A 509 1.30 -16.15 47.02
CA THR A 509 -0.14 -15.94 46.88
C THR A 509 -0.90 -17.24 47.19
N ASN A 510 -2.01 -17.08 47.93
CA ASN A 510 -2.87 -18.15 48.41
C ASN A 510 -3.86 -18.59 47.31
N ASN A 511 -4.06 -19.90 47.25
CA ASN A 511 -5.17 -20.68 46.69
C ASN A 511 -5.42 -20.75 45.16
N GLU A 512 -5.46 -22.03 44.75
CA GLU A 512 -6.23 -22.69 43.68
C GLU A 512 -5.67 -22.70 42.24
N ASN A 513 -5.00 -23.82 41.95
CA ASN A 513 -4.90 -24.55 40.67
C ASN A 513 -5.07 -23.74 39.37
N VAL A 514 -3.96 -23.24 38.82
CA VAL A 514 -3.87 -22.90 37.40
C VAL A 514 -2.84 -23.80 36.71
N LYS A 515 -3.34 -24.64 35.82
CA LYS A 515 -2.57 -25.54 34.94
C LYS A 515 -2.29 -24.76 33.65
N ILE A 516 -1.06 -24.27 33.47
CA ILE A 516 -0.66 -23.59 32.23
C ILE A 516 -0.10 -24.64 31.27
N ASN A 517 -0.86 -24.96 30.22
CA ASN A 517 -0.39 -25.68 29.05
C ASN A 517 0.20 -24.66 28.06
N ASN A 518 1.53 -24.61 27.93
CA ASN A 518 2.18 -23.90 26.83
C ASN A 518 2.39 -24.87 25.66
N GLU A 519 1.41 -24.97 24.77
CA GLU A 519 1.66 -25.45 23.40
C GLU A 519 2.02 -24.25 22.53
N ASN A 520 3.14 -24.36 21.80
CA ASN A 520 3.70 -23.41 20.81
C ASN A 520 4.62 -22.30 21.34
N VAL A 521 5.82 -22.70 21.80
CA VAL A 521 7.00 -21.81 21.74
C VAL A 521 7.90 -22.27 20.57
N LYS A 522 7.98 -21.47 19.51
CA LYS A 522 8.96 -21.63 18.42
C LYS A 522 10.20 -20.79 18.73
N THR A 523 11.27 -21.40 19.23
CA THR A 523 12.61 -20.78 19.24
C THR A 523 13.36 -21.14 17.96
N LYS A 524 13.65 -20.16 17.10
CA LYS A 524 14.63 -20.30 16.01
C LYS A 524 16.01 -19.84 16.52
N ASN A 525 17.04 -20.63 16.24
CA ASN A 525 18.47 -20.39 16.47
C ASN A 525 18.98 -20.53 17.92
N VAL A 526 19.15 -21.78 18.37
CA VAL A 526 20.12 -22.12 19.42
C VAL A 526 21.15 -23.08 18.82
N LYS A 527 22.41 -22.64 18.74
CA LYS A 527 23.56 -23.53 18.45
C LYS A 527 24.15 -23.99 19.78
N THR A 528 23.96 -25.25 20.16
CA THR A 528 24.72 -25.89 21.25
C THR A 528 25.85 -26.73 20.65
N LYS A 529 27.10 -26.44 21.03
CA LYS A 529 28.26 -27.32 20.82
C LYS A 529 28.39 -28.24 22.03
N ASN A 530 28.57 -29.53 21.75
CA ASN A 530 28.89 -30.63 22.67
C ASN A 530 27.80 -31.08 23.65
N VAL A 531 27.02 -32.09 23.25
CA VAL A 531 26.38 -33.03 24.19
C VAL A 531 26.70 -34.45 23.73
N LYS A 532 27.46 -35.20 24.56
CA LYS A 532 27.59 -36.65 24.48
C LYS A 532 26.54 -37.24 25.41
N THR A 533 25.64 -38.07 24.89
CA THR A 533 24.85 -38.99 25.71
C THR A 533 24.82 -40.39 25.09
N LYS A 534 25.16 -41.37 25.93
CA LYS A 534 25.12 -42.81 25.66
C LYS A 534 23.68 -43.32 25.83
N ASN A 535 23.28 -44.24 24.95
CA ASN A 535 22.20 -45.23 25.07
C ASN A 535 20.93 -44.84 25.85
N VAL A 536 19.80 -44.60 25.18
CA VAL A 536 18.48 -45.14 25.60
C VAL A 536 17.61 -45.44 24.36
N LYS A 537 16.90 -46.58 24.45
CA LYS A 537 16.13 -47.31 23.43
C LYS A 537 14.88 -46.59 22.90
N THR A 538 14.56 -46.90 21.64
CA THR A 538 13.31 -46.60 20.93
C THR A 538 12.27 -47.71 21.13
N SER A 539 10.98 -47.34 21.13
CA SER A 539 9.85 -48.25 20.87
C SER A 539 8.64 -47.52 20.27
N GLY A 540 8.24 -47.92 19.05
CA GLY A 540 6.89 -47.87 18.44
C GLY A 540 6.30 -46.48 18.08
N ASN A 541 6.33 -46.07 16.80
CA ASN A 541 5.22 -46.12 15.79
C ASN A 541 4.03 -45.18 16.11
N GLU A 542 3.50 -44.33 15.23
CA GLU A 542 3.23 -44.42 13.78
C GLU A 542 3.29 -43.05 13.08
N SER A 543 3.76 -42.98 11.82
CA SER A 543 3.74 -41.79 10.97
C SER A 543 2.68 -41.94 9.86
N LYS A 544 1.76 -40.97 9.74
CA LYS A 544 0.88 -40.82 8.57
C LYS A 544 1.28 -39.60 7.73
N ASN A 545 1.47 -39.89 6.43
CA ASN A 545 1.62 -39.03 5.25
C ASN A 545 1.19 -37.56 5.36
N GLU A 546 2.11 -36.64 5.08
CA GLU A 546 1.82 -35.35 4.45
C GLU A 546 2.50 -35.29 3.07
N LYS A 547 1.69 -35.01 2.04
CA LYS A 547 2.11 -34.84 0.64
C LYS A 547 2.63 -33.42 0.43
N MET A 548 3.75 -33.33 -0.25
CA MET A 548 4.40 -32.10 -0.72
C MET A 548 3.91 -31.84 -2.15
N ASN A 549 3.27 -30.69 -2.41
CA ASN A 549 2.91 -30.25 -3.76
C ASN A 549 3.86 -29.13 -4.24
N ASP A 550 4.52 -29.44 -5.35
CA ASP A 550 4.90 -28.63 -6.52
C ASP A 550 5.78 -27.38 -6.39
N ILE A 551 7.06 -27.62 -6.72
CA ILE A 551 8.03 -26.66 -7.24
C ILE A 551 7.80 -26.48 -8.75
N LYS A 552 7.73 -25.22 -9.19
CA LYS A 552 7.60 -24.81 -10.59
C LYS A 552 9.01 -24.62 -11.18
N MET A 553 9.43 -25.46 -12.13
CA MET A 553 10.62 -25.22 -12.97
C MET A 553 10.22 -24.97 -14.43
N SER A 554 10.81 -23.94 -15.02
CA SER A 554 10.59 -23.48 -16.39
C SER A 554 11.60 -24.08 -17.38
N ASN A 555 11.08 -24.58 -18.51
CA ASN A 555 11.67 -24.72 -19.84
C ASN A 555 13.14 -25.13 -20.01
N GLU A 556 13.39 -26.39 -20.38
CA GLU A 556 14.40 -26.75 -21.39
C GLU A 556 13.92 -27.93 -22.25
N LYS A 557 14.22 -27.88 -23.56
CA LYS A 557 13.91 -28.89 -24.58
C LYS A 557 14.89 -30.07 -24.50
N MET A 558 14.40 -31.30 -24.62
CA MET A 558 15.25 -32.42 -25.04
C MET A 558 14.50 -33.36 -25.99
N ASN A 559 15.18 -33.69 -27.10
CA ASN A 559 14.74 -34.59 -28.16
C ASN A 559 14.90 -36.07 -27.77
N ASP A 560 14.06 -36.91 -28.37
CA ASP A 560 14.22 -38.36 -28.61
C ASP A 560 14.95 -39.21 -27.55
N VAL A 561 14.22 -39.91 -26.68
CA VAL A 561 14.63 -41.25 -26.21
C VAL A 561 13.42 -42.19 -26.08
N LYS A 562 13.58 -43.37 -26.67
CA LYS A 562 12.65 -44.50 -26.73
C LYS A 562 12.49 -45.24 -25.39
N MET A 563 11.28 -45.79 -25.24
CA MET A 563 10.72 -46.62 -24.17
C MET A 563 11.60 -47.73 -23.57
N SER A 564 11.30 -48.10 -22.33
CA SER A 564 11.02 -49.51 -22.00
C SER A 564 9.81 -49.62 -21.06
N ASN A 565 8.90 -50.51 -21.43
CA ASN A 565 7.71 -50.91 -20.68
C ASN A 565 8.12 -51.81 -19.52
N GLU A 566 7.54 -51.61 -18.34
CA GLU A 566 7.10 -52.73 -17.51
C GLU A 566 5.66 -52.48 -17.03
N ASN A 567 4.81 -53.45 -17.37
CA ASN A 567 3.43 -53.58 -16.90
C ASN A 567 3.45 -54.00 -15.43
N VAL A 568 2.48 -53.56 -14.61
CA VAL A 568 1.45 -54.44 -14.00
C VAL A 568 0.37 -53.59 -13.30
N LYS A 569 -0.82 -53.65 -13.91
CA LYS A 569 -2.21 -53.73 -13.42
C LYS A 569 -2.61 -53.07 -12.08
N THR A 570 -3.50 -52.11 -12.28
CA THR A 570 -4.56 -51.56 -11.41
C THR A 570 -5.65 -52.57 -11.03
N ASN A 571 -6.36 -52.32 -9.92
CA ASN A 571 -7.77 -52.68 -9.77
C ASN A 571 -8.56 -51.49 -9.16
N ASN A 572 -9.41 -50.91 -10.01
CA ASN A 572 -10.75 -50.31 -9.80
C ASN A 572 -11.00 -49.31 -8.66
N GLU A 573 -11.80 -48.23 -8.82
CA GLU A 573 -12.66 -47.78 -9.91
C GLU A 573 -13.06 -46.31 -9.65
N ASN A 574 -13.19 -45.54 -10.73
CA ASN A 574 -14.11 -44.41 -10.94
C ASN A 574 -14.06 -43.17 -10.02
N VAL A 575 -13.27 -42.16 -10.43
CA VAL A 575 -13.67 -40.74 -10.28
C VAL A 575 -13.47 -40.00 -11.61
N LYS A 576 -14.59 -39.55 -12.18
CA LYS A 576 -14.66 -38.54 -13.26
C LYS A 576 -14.20 -37.19 -12.70
N ILE A 577 -13.26 -36.53 -13.38
CA ILE A 577 -13.04 -35.08 -13.21
C ILE A 577 -13.20 -34.43 -14.58
N ASN A 578 -14.25 -33.62 -14.71
CA ASN A 578 -14.42 -32.66 -15.80
C ASN A 578 -13.48 -31.48 -15.56
N ASN A 579 -12.57 -31.22 -16.49
CA ASN A 579 -11.83 -29.95 -16.55
C ASN A 579 -12.41 -29.11 -17.70
N GLU A 580 -13.32 -28.20 -17.39
CA GLU A 580 -13.62 -27.07 -18.27
C GLU A 580 -12.84 -25.84 -17.78
N ASN A 581 -12.20 -25.15 -18.74
CA ASN A 581 -11.49 -23.87 -18.63
C ASN A 581 -10.00 -23.88 -18.22
N VAL A 582 -9.13 -24.30 -19.14
CA VAL A 582 -7.73 -23.81 -19.19
C VAL A 582 -7.60 -22.79 -20.33
N LYS A 583 -7.38 -21.52 -19.99
CA LYS A 583 -6.95 -20.47 -20.93
C LYS A 583 -5.43 -20.44 -20.99
N THR A 584 -4.84 -20.71 -22.15
CA THR A 584 -3.41 -20.45 -22.42
C THR A 584 -3.26 -19.19 -23.27
N LYS A 585 -2.60 -18.15 -22.75
CA LYS A 585 -2.10 -17.00 -23.52
C LYS A 585 -0.64 -17.28 -23.94
N ASN A 586 -0.34 -16.95 -25.20
CA ASN A 586 0.98 -16.86 -25.84
C ASN A 586 1.69 -18.17 -26.23
N VAL A 587 1.37 -18.69 -27.42
CA VAL A 587 2.29 -19.51 -28.22
C VAL A 587 2.38 -18.91 -29.62
N LYS A 588 3.58 -18.45 -30.02
CA LYS A 588 3.91 -18.08 -31.41
C LYS A 588 4.41 -19.33 -32.14
N THR A 589 3.70 -19.76 -33.18
CA THR A 589 4.17 -20.82 -34.10
C THR A 589 4.66 -20.20 -35.41
N LYS A 590 5.93 -20.46 -35.77
CA LYS A 590 6.47 -20.22 -37.12
C LYS A 590 6.50 -21.55 -37.88
N ASN A 591 5.94 -21.53 -39.09
CA ASN A 591 5.98 -22.56 -40.15
C ASN A 591 5.25 -23.89 -39.89
N VAL A 592 4.02 -23.99 -40.40
CA VAL A 592 3.41 -25.28 -40.78
C VAL A 592 2.92 -25.19 -42.22
N LYS A 593 3.46 -26.04 -43.10
CA LYS A 593 2.94 -26.31 -44.45
C LYS A 593 1.72 -27.21 -44.34
N THR A 594 0.60 -26.79 -44.90
CA THR A 594 -0.66 -27.55 -44.97
C THR A 594 -0.66 -28.52 -46.16
N LYS A 595 -1.09 -29.76 -45.92
CA LYS A 595 -1.61 -30.65 -46.97
C LYS A 595 -2.87 -31.34 -46.46
N ASN A 596 -3.93 -31.22 -47.25
CA ASN A 596 -5.21 -31.93 -47.21
C ASN A 596 -6.21 -31.52 -46.10
N VAL A 597 -7.07 -30.57 -46.48
CA VAL A 597 -8.31 -30.21 -45.80
C VAL A 597 -9.44 -31.14 -46.29
N LYS A 598 -10.20 -31.72 -45.36
CA LYS A 598 -11.56 -32.22 -45.60
C LYS A 598 -12.48 -31.62 -44.53
N VAL A 599 -13.38 -30.76 -44.96
CA VAL A 599 -14.45 -30.18 -44.13
C VAL A 599 -15.68 -31.07 -44.25
N VAL A 600 -16.27 -31.44 -43.12
CA VAL A 600 -17.62 -32.02 -43.05
C VAL A 600 -18.47 -31.05 -42.25
N GLU A 601 -19.33 -30.31 -42.94
CA GLU A 601 -20.42 -29.53 -42.35
C GLU A 601 -21.48 -30.47 -41.79
N LYS A 602 -21.92 -30.20 -40.55
CA LYS A 602 -23.18 -30.77 -40.03
C LYS A 602 -24.21 -29.65 -39.93
N LYS A 603 -25.20 -29.77 -40.80
CA LYS A 603 -26.42 -28.95 -40.90
C LYS A 603 -27.47 -29.32 -39.84
N ASN A 604 -28.43 -28.40 -39.73
CA ASN A 604 -29.84 -28.51 -39.31
C ASN A 604 -30.15 -28.27 -37.83
N ASN A 605 -31.26 -27.63 -37.44
CA ASN A 605 -32.27 -26.72 -38.04
C ASN A 605 -33.26 -26.44 -36.90
N ASN A 606 -33.92 -25.27 -36.92
CA ASN A 606 -35.34 -24.99 -36.60
C ASN A 606 -35.47 -23.53 -36.13
N TYR A 607 -35.98 -22.59 -36.94
CA TYR A 607 -37.38 -22.27 -37.32
C TYR A 607 -38.29 -21.75 -36.20
N TYR A 608 -38.70 -20.48 -36.34
CA TYR A 608 -40.03 -19.82 -36.18
C TYR A 608 -39.79 -18.32 -35.86
N SER A 609 -39.78 -17.42 -36.84
CA SER A 609 -40.90 -16.72 -37.52
C SER A 609 -41.29 -15.37 -36.88
N GLU A 610 -40.97 -14.34 -37.64
CA GLU A 610 -41.40 -12.94 -37.73
C GLU A 610 -42.79 -12.47 -37.22
N LYS A 611 -42.78 -11.15 -36.90
CA LYS A 611 -43.77 -10.07 -37.13
C LYS A 611 -45.06 -10.02 -36.28
N TYR A 612 -45.34 -8.86 -35.67
CA TYR A 612 -46.11 -7.74 -36.25
C TYR A 612 -46.05 -6.49 -35.36
N SER A 613 -46.05 -5.32 -36.03
CA SER A 613 -46.42 -3.96 -35.58
C SER A 613 -45.52 -3.19 -34.60
#